data_AF-A0A292GDU5-F1
#
_entry.id   AF-A0A292GDU5-F1
#
_cell.length_a   1.000
_cell.length_b   1.000
_cell.length_c   1.000
_cell.angle_alpha   90.00
_cell.angle_beta   90.00
_cell.angle_gamma   90.00
#
_symmetry.space_group_name_H-M   'P 1'
#
loop_
_entity.id
_entity.type
_entity.pdbx_description
1 polymer ?
#
loop_
_entity_poly.entity_id
_entity_poly.type
_entity_poly.pdbx_seq_one_letter_code
_entity_poly.pdbx_strand_id
1 'polypeptide(L)'
;IRIALFSLIYKKTLKLSSRVLDKISTGQLVSLMSAHLNKLDESLGLAHFVWITPLQCILCVGLIWELIEVNGFCALAALTLLGIIQAWLSQKMGPHRVKRAGMINRRLALTSEIVENIHSVKAYGWEEVMETIIKNIRQDEMTLTRKIGSLRYFYSASYFFSAILVIVSAIVPHALSKGIILRRIFTTASYCMVLRMTLTRQLPGSI
;
A
#
# COMPACT_ATOMS: atom_id res chain seq x y z
N ILE A 1 23.19 3.20 2.34
CA ILE A 1 22.84 1.86 2.91
C ILE A 1 22.84 0.77 1.84
N ARG A 2 22.15 0.97 0.72
CA ARG A 2 22.08 0.01 -0.40
C ARG A 2 23.45 -0.51 -0.89
N ILE A 3 24.41 0.36 -1.20
CA ILE A 3 25.73 -0.04 -1.71
C ILE A 3 26.48 -0.94 -0.72
N ALA A 4 26.41 -0.62 0.58
CA ALA A 4 27.01 -1.44 1.62
C ALA A 4 26.35 -2.82 1.74
N LEU A 5 25.02 -2.89 1.68
CA LEU A 5 24.28 -4.16 1.67
C LEU A 5 24.62 -5.01 0.45
N PHE A 6 24.71 -4.40 -0.74
CA PHE A 6 25.17 -5.09 -1.96
C PHE A 6 26.56 -5.70 -1.77
N SER A 7 27.52 -4.90 -1.28
CA SER A 7 28.89 -5.36 -1.03
C SER A 7 28.95 -6.48 0.01
N LEU A 8 28.16 -6.37 1.09
CA LEU A 8 28.10 -7.36 2.16
C LEU A 8 27.52 -8.69 1.66
N ILE A 9 26.38 -8.64 0.95
CA ILE A 9 25.74 -9.83 0.38
C ILE A 9 26.69 -10.50 -0.61
N TYR A 10 27.32 -9.74 -1.50
CA TYR A 10 28.29 -10.26 -2.45
C TYR A 10 29.47 -10.96 -1.75
N LYS A 11 30.09 -10.32 -0.76
CA LYS A 11 31.18 -10.92 0.04
C LYS A 11 30.73 -12.18 0.79
N LYS A 12 29.48 -12.24 1.26
CA LYS A 12 28.94 -13.41 1.96
C LYS A 12 28.68 -14.57 1.00
N THR A 13 28.14 -14.29 -0.19
CA THR A 13 27.92 -15.29 -1.26
C THR A 13 29.22 -15.97 -1.67
N LEU A 14 30.33 -15.23 -1.77
CA LEU A 14 31.65 -15.80 -2.08
C LEU A 14 32.24 -16.72 -1.00
N LYS A 15 31.73 -16.66 0.24
CA LYS A 15 32.21 -17.46 1.39
C LYS A 15 31.24 -18.58 1.79
N LEU A 16 30.14 -18.76 1.07
CA LEU A 16 29.12 -19.76 1.37
C LEU A 16 29.60 -21.15 0.91
N SER A 17 29.35 -22.17 1.73
CA SER A 17 29.64 -23.57 1.35
C SER A 17 28.74 -24.03 0.21
N SER A 18 29.26 -24.83 -0.71
CA SER A 18 28.51 -25.35 -1.88
C SER A 18 27.19 -26.03 -1.50
N ARG A 19 27.16 -26.80 -0.39
CA ARG A 19 25.92 -27.45 0.13
C ARG A 19 24.77 -26.49 0.44
N VAL A 20 25.09 -25.24 0.79
CA VAL A 20 24.09 -24.20 1.08
C VAL A 20 23.79 -23.39 -0.19
N LEU A 21 24.80 -23.18 -1.04
CA LEU A 21 24.63 -22.53 -2.32
C LEU A 21 23.67 -23.31 -3.24
N ASP A 22 23.74 -24.64 -3.22
CA ASP A 22 22.82 -25.52 -3.98
C ASP A 22 21.35 -25.38 -3.54
N LYS A 23 21.10 -24.88 -2.32
CA LYS A 23 19.74 -24.62 -1.82
C LYS A 23 19.19 -23.25 -2.25
N ILE A 24 20.05 -22.31 -2.64
CA ILE A 24 19.66 -20.94 -2.97
C ILE A 24 19.74 -20.77 -4.48
N SER A 25 18.60 -20.54 -5.14
CA SER A 25 18.59 -20.29 -6.59
C SER A 25 19.26 -18.95 -6.91
N THR A 26 20.06 -18.92 -7.97
CA THR A 26 20.65 -17.68 -8.53
C THR A 26 19.58 -16.63 -8.83
N GLY A 27 18.41 -17.05 -9.31
CA GLY A 27 17.26 -16.18 -9.56
C GLY A 27 16.69 -15.54 -8.29
N GLN A 28 16.67 -16.27 -7.17
CA GLN A 28 16.24 -15.71 -5.87
C GLN A 28 17.22 -14.65 -5.38
N LEU A 29 18.53 -14.87 -5.53
CA LEU A 29 19.56 -13.91 -5.11
C LEU A 29 19.50 -12.62 -5.95
N VAL A 30 19.33 -12.74 -7.26
CA VAL A 30 19.19 -11.59 -8.17
C VAL A 30 17.89 -10.82 -7.90
N SER A 31 16.77 -11.53 -7.66
CA SER A 31 15.49 -10.92 -7.27
C SER A 31 15.58 -10.18 -5.93
N LEU A 32 16.26 -10.76 -4.93
CA LEU A 32 16.54 -10.12 -3.65
C LEU A 32 17.32 -8.81 -3.85
N MET A 33 18.40 -8.86 -4.62
CA MET A 33 19.24 -7.69 -4.87
C MET A 33 18.52 -6.59 -5.66
N SER A 34 17.71 -6.95 -6.65
CA SER A 34 17.02 -5.99 -7.53
C SER A 34 15.72 -5.44 -6.96
N ALA A 35 14.86 -6.26 -6.36
CA ALA A 35 13.55 -5.83 -5.88
C ALA A 35 13.58 -5.39 -4.42
N HIS A 36 14.24 -6.15 -3.54
CA HIS A 36 14.13 -5.90 -2.10
C HIS A 36 15.03 -4.75 -1.64
N LEU A 37 16.23 -4.61 -2.20
CA LEU A 37 17.13 -3.50 -1.82
C LEU A 37 16.62 -2.14 -2.33
N ASN A 38 15.98 -2.10 -3.49
CA ASN A 38 15.31 -0.89 -3.99
C ASN A 38 14.14 -0.49 -3.08
N LYS A 39 13.27 -1.46 -2.76
CA LYS A 39 12.12 -1.22 -1.89
C LYS A 39 12.54 -0.82 -0.46
N LEU A 40 13.67 -1.34 0.03
CA LEU A 40 14.21 -0.96 1.33
C LEU A 40 14.64 0.52 1.36
N ASP A 41 15.30 1.00 0.30
CA ASP A 41 15.72 2.42 0.22
C ASP A 41 14.50 3.35 0.22
N GLU A 42 13.46 3.03 -0.55
CA GLU A 42 12.20 3.78 -0.57
C GLU A 42 11.47 3.72 0.78
N SER A 43 11.47 2.55 1.43
CA SER A 43 10.79 2.33 2.71
C SER A 43 11.45 3.05 3.88
N LEU A 44 12.77 3.28 3.84
CA LEU A 44 13.49 3.97 4.92
C LEU A 44 13.02 5.42 5.08
N GLY A 45 12.70 6.10 3.97
CA GLY A 45 12.11 7.44 4.02
C GLY A 45 10.73 7.47 4.68
N LEU A 46 9.93 6.42 4.47
CA LEU A 46 8.60 6.28 5.07
C LEU A 46 8.65 5.82 6.54
N ALA A 47 9.68 5.07 6.95
CA ALA A 47 9.82 4.53 8.30
C ALA A 47 9.87 5.63 9.38
N HIS A 48 10.45 6.80 9.07
CA HIS A 48 10.47 7.92 10.03
C HIS A 48 9.07 8.45 10.38
N PHE A 49 8.07 8.23 9.51
CA PHE A 49 6.71 8.67 9.81
C PHE A 49 6.02 7.88 10.93
N VAL A 50 6.58 6.73 11.35
CA VAL A 50 6.03 5.94 12.48
C VAL A 50 6.04 6.73 13.79
N TRP A 51 7.07 7.55 14.04
CA TRP A 51 7.16 8.38 15.26
C TRP A 51 6.78 9.84 15.02
N ILE A 52 7.01 10.37 13.80
CA ILE A 52 6.60 11.74 13.44
C ILE A 52 5.07 11.85 13.46
N THR A 53 4.35 10.84 12.96
CA THR A 53 2.88 10.90 12.86
C THR A 53 2.20 11.03 14.22
N PRO A 54 2.48 10.19 15.26
CA PRO A 54 1.90 10.37 16.58
C PRO A 54 2.18 11.74 17.19
N LEU A 55 3.43 12.22 17.08
CA LEU A 55 3.83 13.51 17.63
C LEU A 55 3.10 14.67 16.95
N GLN A 56 3.01 14.64 15.62
CA GLN A 56 2.26 15.62 14.84
C GLN A 56 0.76 15.56 15.15
N CYS A 57 0.20 14.36 15.35
CA CYS A 57 -1.21 14.18 15.69
C CYS A 57 -1.54 14.81 17.05
N ILE A 58 -0.72 14.56 18.08
CA ILE A 58 -0.89 15.14 19.42
C ILE A 58 -0.82 16.68 19.36
N LEU A 59 0.17 17.24 18.66
CA LEU A 59 0.30 18.69 18.51
C LEU A 59 -0.89 19.33 17.78
N CYS A 60 -1.30 18.76 16.65
CA CYS A 60 -2.44 19.28 15.89
C CYS A 60 -3.76 19.18 16.68
N VAL A 61 -3.97 18.10 17.44
CA VAL A 61 -5.15 17.96 18.31
C VAL A 61 -5.15 19.04 19.40
N GLY A 62 -4.01 19.29 20.05
CA GLY A 62 -3.88 20.35 21.05
C GLY A 62 -4.17 21.74 20.49
N LEU A 63 -3.66 22.06 19.30
CA LEU A 63 -3.93 23.34 18.64
C LEU A 63 -5.40 23.48 18.23
N ILE A 64 -6.02 22.42 17.70
CA ILE A 64 -7.45 22.43 17.34
C ILE A 64 -8.33 22.65 18.59
N TRP A 65 -7.93 22.07 19.73
CA TRP A 65 -8.61 22.25 21.01
C TRP A 65 -8.66 23.72 21.45
N GLU A 66 -7.57 24.46 21.31
CA GLU A 66 -7.54 25.89 21.65
C GLU A 66 -8.42 26.75 20.75
N LEU A 67 -8.63 26.34 19.49
CA LEU A 67 -9.37 27.13 18.51
C LEU A 67 -10.89 26.91 18.57
N ILE A 68 -11.33 25.66 18.63
CA ILE A 68 -12.74 25.28 18.50
C ILE A 68 -13.26 24.50 19.74
N GLU A 69 -12.43 24.24 20.75
CA GLU A 69 -12.82 23.56 21.99
C GLU A 69 -13.52 22.22 21.70
N VAL A 70 -14.67 21.98 22.33
CA VAL A 70 -15.44 20.73 22.24
C VAL A 70 -15.88 20.40 20.81
N ASN A 71 -16.12 21.42 19.97
CA ASN A 71 -16.54 21.22 18.58
C ASN A 71 -15.42 20.65 17.70
N GLY A 72 -14.15 20.73 18.14
CA GLY A 72 -13.02 20.07 17.50
C GLY A 72 -13.11 18.53 17.51
N PHE A 73 -13.83 17.95 18.48
CA PHE A 73 -14.03 16.50 18.54
C PHE A 73 -14.81 15.94 17.35
N CYS A 74 -15.73 16.70 16.74
CA CYS A 74 -16.45 16.26 15.55
C CYS A 74 -15.50 16.04 14.36
N ALA A 75 -14.52 16.93 14.19
CA ALA A 75 -13.51 16.80 13.13
C ALA A 75 -12.57 15.61 13.36
N LEU A 76 -12.16 15.41 14.62
CA LEU A 76 -11.35 14.26 15.01
C LEU A 76 -12.11 12.94 14.83
N ALA A 77 -13.38 12.89 15.21
CA ALA A 77 -14.24 11.74 14.99
C ALA A 77 -14.35 11.41 13.49
N ALA A 78 -14.57 12.41 12.63
CA ALA A 78 -14.60 12.22 11.18
C ALA A 78 -13.28 11.65 10.62
N LEU A 79 -12.14 12.14 11.11
CA LEU A 79 -10.81 11.62 10.73
C LEU A 79 -10.58 10.19 11.21
N THR A 80 -10.98 9.85 12.44
CA THR A 80 -10.86 8.48 12.95
C THR A 80 -11.74 7.50 12.17
N LEU A 81 -12.98 7.89 11.85
CA LEU A 81 -13.89 7.08 11.04
C LEU A 81 -13.31 6.82 9.64
N LEU A 82 -12.72 7.85 9.02
CA LEU A 82 -12.03 7.73 7.74
C LEU A 82 -10.87 6.72 7.81
N GLY A 83 -10.05 6.81 8.87
CA GLY A 83 -8.95 5.87 9.11
C GLY A 83 -9.43 4.43 9.23
N ILE A 84 -10.52 4.19 9.98
CA ILE A 84 -11.13 2.87 10.14
C ILE A 84 -11.63 2.32 8.79
N ILE A 85 -12.33 3.14 8.00
CA ILE A 85 -12.83 2.75 6.67
C ILE A 85 -11.65 2.37 5.74
N GLN A 86 -10.59 3.18 5.73
CA GLN A 86 -9.40 2.91 4.91
C GLN A 86 -8.66 1.64 5.36
N ALA A 87 -8.52 1.43 6.67
CA ALA A 87 -7.91 0.21 7.22
C ALA A 87 -8.72 -1.04 6.85
N TRP A 88 -10.05 -0.98 6.96
CA TRP A 88 -10.94 -2.07 6.59
C TRP A 88 -10.85 -2.41 5.10
N LEU A 89 -10.85 -1.40 4.21
CA LEU A 89 -10.64 -1.59 2.78
C LEU A 89 -9.27 -2.21 2.49
N SER A 90 -8.23 -1.78 3.21
CA SER A 90 -6.88 -2.34 3.09
C SER A 90 -6.83 -3.82 3.47
N GLN A 91 -7.42 -4.18 4.60
CA GLN A 91 -7.50 -5.58 5.06
C GLN A 91 -8.25 -6.47 4.07
N LYS A 92 -9.36 -6.00 3.50
CA LYS A 92 -10.11 -6.72 2.46
C LYS A 92 -9.27 -6.99 1.20
N MET A 93 -8.34 -6.11 0.85
CA MET A 93 -7.47 -6.31 -0.32
C MET A 93 -6.43 -7.44 -0.11
N GLY A 94 -6.01 -7.71 1.13
CA GLY A 94 -4.95 -8.67 1.47
C GLY A 94 -5.18 -10.08 0.91
N PRO A 95 -6.28 -10.77 1.29
CA PRO A 95 -6.57 -12.14 0.83
C PRO A 95 -6.64 -12.26 -0.70
N HIS A 96 -7.21 -11.25 -1.37
CA HIS A 96 -7.28 -11.24 -2.83
C HIS A 96 -5.90 -11.10 -3.48
N ARG A 97 -4.99 -10.30 -2.89
CA ARG A 97 -3.60 -10.18 -3.37
C ARG A 97 -2.85 -11.50 -3.23
N VAL A 98 -2.99 -12.19 -2.11
CA VAL A 98 -2.36 -13.51 -1.88
C VAL A 98 -2.87 -14.53 -2.90
N LYS A 99 -4.20 -14.63 -3.07
CA LYS A 99 -4.80 -15.56 -4.05
C LYS A 99 -4.37 -15.23 -5.49
N ARG A 100 -4.28 -13.95 -5.85
CA ARG A 100 -3.78 -13.50 -7.16
C ARG A 100 -2.32 -13.89 -7.36
N ALA A 101 -1.46 -13.70 -6.35
CA ALA A 101 -0.05 -14.08 -6.43
C ALA A 101 0.11 -15.60 -6.67
N GLY A 102 -0.70 -16.43 -6.02
CA GLY A 102 -0.72 -17.88 -6.28
C GLY A 102 -1.07 -18.24 -7.73
N MET A 103 -2.08 -17.58 -8.32
CA MET A 103 -2.44 -17.82 -9.72
C MET A 103 -1.40 -17.31 -10.71
N ILE A 104 -0.77 -16.17 -10.42
CA ILE A 104 0.35 -15.66 -11.22
C ILE A 104 1.49 -16.68 -11.21
N ASN A 105 1.87 -17.21 -10.04
CA ASN A 105 2.92 -18.21 -9.92
C ASN A 105 2.59 -19.48 -10.72
N ARG A 106 1.36 -19.98 -10.63
CA ARG A 106 0.91 -21.14 -11.42
C ARG A 106 1.02 -20.89 -12.93
N ARG A 107 0.58 -19.72 -13.40
CA ARG A 107 0.67 -19.34 -14.82
C ARG A 107 2.13 -19.25 -15.28
N LEU A 108 2.99 -18.62 -14.48
CA LEU A 108 4.41 -18.47 -14.80
C LEU A 108 5.13 -19.82 -14.86
N ALA A 109 4.85 -20.73 -13.92
CA ALA A 109 5.43 -22.08 -13.92
C ALA A 109 5.04 -22.86 -15.19
N LEU A 110 3.74 -22.92 -15.52
CA LEU A 110 3.25 -23.55 -16.74
C LEU A 110 3.86 -22.93 -18.01
N THR A 111 3.98 -21.61 -18.05
CA THR A 111 4.58 -20.92 -19.20
C THR A 111 6.06 -21.28 -19.34
N SER A 112 6.80 -21.41 -18.23
CA SER A 112 8.20 -21.86 -18.24
C SER A 112 8.32 -23.28 -18.81
N GLU A 113 7.50 -24.22 -18.33
CA GLU A 113 7.51 -25.61 -18.79
C GLU A 113 7.22 -25.74 -20.30
N ILE A 114 6.26 -24.96 -20.80
CA ILE A 114 5.92 -24.93 -22.23
C ILE A 114 7.07 -24.36 -23.07
N VAL A 115 7.72 -23.30 -22.59
CA VAL A 115 8.85 -22.67 -23.31
C VAL A 115 10.08 -23.59 -23.33
N GLU A 116 10.37 -24.26 -22.21
CA GLU A 116 11.46 -25.23 -22.11
C GLU A 116 11.26 -26.42 -23.08
N ASN A 117 10.01 -26.86 -23.28
CA ASN A 117 9.66 -28.01 -24.13
C ASN A 117 9.01 -27.60 -25.47
N ILE A 118 9.33 -26.40 -25.98
CA ILE A 118 8.63 -25.81 -27.14
C ILE A 118 8.70 -26.69 -28.40
N HIS A 119 9.81 -27.40 -28.62
CA HIS A 119 9.96 -28.30 -29.77
C HIS A 119 8.95 -29.44 -29.75
N SER A 120 8.72 -30.06 -28.59
CA SER A 120 7.72 -31.13 -28.43
C SER A 120 6.30 -30.59 -28.62
N VAL A 121 5.99 -29.42 -28.04
CA VAL A 121 4.67 -28.79 -28.19
C VAL A 121 4.34 -28.54 -29.67
N LYS A 122 5.31 -28.04 -30.45
CA LYS A 122 5.15 -27.83 -31.89
C LYS A 122 5.06 -29.13 -32.69
N ALA A 123 5.87 -30.12 -32.36
CA ALA A 123 5.86 -31.41 -33.04
C ALA A 123 4.51 -32.14 -32.93
N TYR A 124 3.82 -32.00 -31.78
CA TYR A 124 2.49 -32.56 -31.57
C TYR A 124 1.32 -31.63 -31.96
N GLY A 125 1.59 -30.38 -32.35
CA GLY A 125 0.56 -29.40 -32.70
C GLY A 125 -0.34 -29.00 -31.52
N TRP A 126 0.18 -28.98 -30.28
CA TRP A 126 -0.60 -28.70 -29.07
C TRP A 126 -0.77 -27.21 -28.73
N GLU A 127 -0.47 -26.31 -29.65
CA GLU A 127 -0.43 -24.86 -29.40
C GLU A 127 -1.78 -24.33 -28.90
N GLU A 128 -2.90 -24.65 -29.57
CA GLU A 128 -4.24 -24.18 -29.16
C GLU A 128 -4.69 -24.73 -27.80
N VAL A 129 -4.32 -25.98 -27.49
CA VAL A 129 -4.65 -26.62 -26.21
C VAL A 129 -3.92 -25.90 -25.08
N MET A 130 -2.62 -25.65 -25.25
CA MET A 130 -1.81 -24.94 -24.27
C MET A 130 -2.27 -23.48 -24.10
N GLU A 131 -2.63 -22.80 -25.20
CA GLU A 131 -3.20 -21.45 -25.14
C GLU A 131 -4.48 -21.44 -24.29
N THR A 132 -5.39 -22.39 -24.53
CA THR A 132 -6.67 -22.48 -23.81
C THR A 132 -6.44 -22.68 -22.31
N ILE A 133 -5.47 -23.53 -21.93
CA ILE A 133 -5.09 -23.75 -20.52
C ILE A 133 -4.61 -22.45 -19.88
N ILE A 134 -3.70 -21.72 -20.54
CA ILE A 134 -3.17 -20.45 -20.02
C ILE A 134 -4.28 -19.40 -19.91
N LYS A 135 -5.15 -19.32 -20.92
CA LYS A 135 -6.27 -18.37 -20.98
C LYS A 135 -7.25 -18.58 -19.84
N ASN A 136 -7.57 -19.82 -19.49
CA ASN A 136 -8.44 -20.14 -18.35
C ASN A 136 -7.83 -19.63 -17.02
N ILE A 137 -6.54 -19.89 -16.78
CA ILE A 137 -5.85 -19.39 -15.57
C ILE A 137 -5.81 -17.84 -15.57
N ARG A 138 -5.57 -17.24 -16.75
CA ARG A 138 -5.52 -15.79 -16.91
C ARG A 138 -6.87 -15.13 -16.62
N GLN A 139 -7.97 -15.78 -17.00
CA GLN A 139 -9.32 -15.29 -16.74
C GLN A 139 -9.57 -15.19 -15.23
N ASP A 140 -9.24 -16.23 -14.48
CA ASP A 140 -9.35 -16.23 -13.01
C ASP A 140 -8.45 -15.16 -12.37
N GLU A 141 -7.21 -14.99 -12.86
CA GLU A 141 -6.31 -13.93 -12.42
C GLU A 141 -6.91 -12.53 -12.65
N MET A 142 -7.56 -12.33 -13.80
CA MET A 142 -8.17 -11.05 -14.17
C MET A 142 -9.38 -10.74 -13.28
N THR A 143 -10.19 -11.74 -12.92
CA THR A 143 -11.31 -11.52 -12.00
C THR A 143 -10.85 -11.00 -10.63
N LEU A 144 -9.76 -11.55 -10.08
CA LEU A 144 -9.18 -11.05 -8.84
C LEU A 144 -8.55 -9.67 -9.01
N THR A 145 -7.89 -9.44 -10.14
CA THR A 145 -7.30 -8.12 -10.46
C THR A 145 -8.39 -7.05 -10.48
N ARG A 146 -9.56 -7.33 -11.07
CA ARG A 146 -10.71 -6.42 -11.09
C ARG A 146 -11.27 -6.17 -9.69
N LYS A 147 -11.40 -7.21 -8.85
CA LYS A 147 -11.83 -7.07 -7.44
C LYS A 147 -10.88 -6.18 -6.63
N ILE A 148 -9.57 -6.42 -6.74
CA ILE A 148 -8.55 -5.60 -6.07
C ILE A 148 -8.59 -4.16 -6.60
N GLY A 149 -8.74 -3.99 -7.91
CA GLY A 149 -8.86 -2.67 -8.55
C GLY A 149 -10.06 -1.88 -8.04
N SER A 150 -11.23 -2.53 -7.91
CA SER A 150 -12.43 -1.91 -7.36
C SER A 150 -12.26 -1.48 -5.90
N LEU A 151 -11.69 -2.34 -5.04
CA LEU A 151 -11.38 -1.97 -3.65
C LEU A 151 -10.39 -0.80 -3.56
N ARG A 152 -9.37 -0.79 -4.42
CA ARG A 152 -8.39 0.30 -4.49
C ARG A 152 -9.01 1.61 -4.97
N TYR A 153 -10.00 1.53 -5.87
CA TYR A 153 -10.78 2.69 -6.30
C TYR A 153 -11.53 3.30 -5.11
N PHE A 154 -12.28 2.51 -4.34
CA PHE A 154 -12.97 3.01 -3.14
C PHE A 154 -12.01 3.59 -2.10
N TYR A 155 -10.86 2.96 -1.89
CA TYR A 155 -9.82 3.47 -0.99
C TYR A 155 -9.34 4.87 -1.42
N SER A 156 -9.10 5.07 -2.71
CA SER A 156 -8.65 6.35 -3.28
C SER A 156 -9.78 7.40 -3.27
N ALA A 157 -11.00 7.01 -3.65
CA ALA A 157 -12.16 7.88 -3.64
C ALA A 157 -12.48 8.40 -2.23
N SER A 158 -12.42 7.54 -1.23
CA SER A 158 -12.60 7.89 0.19
C SER A 158 -11.65 9.03 0.62
N TYR A 159 -10.39 9.01 0.18
CA TYR A 159 -9.44 10.09 0.45
C TYR A 159 -9.85 11.42 -0.20
N PHE A 160 -10.31 11.43 -1.45
CA PHE A 160 -10.72 12.67 -2.13
C PHE A 160 -11.98 13.27 -1.50
N PHE A 161 -13.01 12.45 -1.25
CA PHE A 161 -14.26 12.92 -0.63
C PHE A 161 -14.06 13.36 0.84
N SER A 162 -13.08 12.80 1.55
CA SER A 162 -12.82 13.13 2.94
C SER A 162 -12.47 14.61 3.20
N ALA A 163 -11.88 15.31 2.23
CA ALA A 163 -11.47 16.70 2.43
C ALA A 163 -12.66 17.60 2.77
N ILE A 164 -13.76 17.47 2.02
CA ILE A 164 -14.99 18.23 2.23
C ILE A 164 -15.64 17.79 3.56
N LEU A 165 -15.75 16.48 3.79
CA LEU A 165 -16.38 15.94 5.00
C LEU A 165 -15.71 16.44 6.28
N VAL A 166 -14.38 16.39 6.35
CA VAL A 166 -13.62 16.83 7.52
C VAL A 166 -13.78 18.34 7.74
N ILE A 167 -13.69 19.14 6.69
CA ILE A 167 -13.84 20.60 6.78
C ILE A 167 -15.25 20.98 7.26
N VAL A 168 -16.29 20.39 6.66
CA VAL A 168 -17.69 20.64 7.05
C VAL A 168 -17.94 20.20 8.50
N SER A 169 -17.42 19.04 8.90
CA SER A 169 -17.55 18.53 10.27
C SER A 169 -16.88 19.42 11.32
N ALA A 170 -15.84 20.18 10.95
CA ALA A 170 -15.17 21.12 11.84
C ALA A 170 -15.91 22.47 11.93
N ILE A 171 -16.41 22.98 10.80
CA ILE A 171 -16.93 24.34 10.69
C ILE A 171 -18.41 24.43 11.13
N VAL A 172 -19.25 23.48 10.74
CA VAL A 172 -20.70 23.56 10.99
C VAL A 172 -21.05 23.58 12.48
N PRO A 173 -20.47 22.70 13.34
CA PRO A 173 -20.72 22.76 14.77
C PRO A 173 -20.25 24.08 15.40
N HIS A 174 -19.11 24.60 14.93
CA HIS A 174 -18.57 25.88 15.41
C HIS A 174 -19.48 27.06 15.06
N ALA A 175 -19.95 27.10 13.81
CA ALA A 175 -20.84 28.15 13.33
C ALA A 175 -22.16 28.18 14.12
N LEU A 176 -22.68 27.01 14.52
CA LEU A 176 -23.89 26.89 15.32
C LEU A 176 -23.71 27.38 16.76
N SER A 177 -22.56 27.10 17.40
CA SER A 177 -22.34 27.45 18.81
C SER A 177 -21.87 28.89 19.04
N LYS A 178 -20.92 29.39 18.22
CA LYS A 178 -20.19 30.65 18.49
C LYS A 178 -20.21 31.65 17.33
N GLY A 179 -20.95 31.35 16.26
CA GLY A 179 -21.00 32.18 15.06
C GLY A 179 -19.79 32.01 14.13
N ILE A 180 -19.68 32.87 13.12
CA ILE A 180 -18.69 32.74 12.04
C ILE A 180 -17.53 33.71 12.28
N ILE A 181 -16.40 33.18 12.77
CA ILE A 181 -15.14 33.92 12.85
C ILE A 181 -14.18 33.41 11.77
N LEU A 182 -13.97 34.22 10.75
CA LEU A 182 -13.24 33.85 9.54
C LEU A 182 -11.81 33.34 9.83
N ARG A 183 -11.09 34.01 10.72
CA ARG A 183 -9.72 33.62 11.14
C ARG A 183 -9.66 32.21 11.74
N ARG A 184 -10.62 31.84 12.60
CA ARG A 184 -10.65 30.53 13.28
C ARG A 184 -11.00 29.40 12.30
N ILE A 185 -11.88 29.68 11.35
CA ILE A 185 -12.30 28.72 10.33
C ILE A 185 -11.13 28.36 9.42
N PHE A 186 -10.41 29.34 8.87
CA PHE A 186 -9.29 29.07 7.96
C PHE A 186 -8.14 28.35 8.66
N THR A 187 -7.76 28.78 9.87
CA THR A 187 -6.69 28.14 10.64
C THR A 187 -7.02 26.69 11.00
N THR A 188 -8.26 26.41 11.41
CA THR A 188 -8.66 25.03 11.72
C THR A 188 -8.79 24.17 10.47
N ALA A 189 -9.29 24.71 9.35
CA ALA A 189 -9.31 23.99 8.08
C ALA A 189 -7.90 23.57 7.64
N SER A 190 -6.90 24.45 7.80
CA SER A 190 -5.50 24.13 7.54
C SER A 190 -4.98 23.01 8.44
N TYR A 191 -5.21 23.07 9.75
CA TYR A 191 -4.78 22.00 10.67
C TYR A 191 -5.45 20.66 10.38
N CYS A 192 -6.76 20.66 10.12
CA CYS A 192 -7.50 19.46 9.73
C CYS A 192 -6.97 18.86 8.42
N MET A 193 -6.60 19.68 7.43
CA MET A 193 -6.07 19.20 6.15
C MET A 193 -4.68 18.58 6.29
N VAL A 194 -3.82 19.17 7.12
CA VAL A 194 -2.50 18.61 7.48
C VAL A 194 -2.69 17.27 8.18
N LEU A 195 -3.52 17.22 9.22
CA LEU A 195 -3.76 16.01 10.01
C LEU A 195 -4.34 14.88 9.15
N ARG A 196 -5.28 15.20 8.26
CA ARG A 196 -5.85 14.28 7.28
C ARG A 196 -4.77 13.65 6.40
N MET A 197 -3.84 14.46 5.88
CA MET A 197 -2.77 13.96 5.01
C MET A 197 -1.82 13.03 5.76
N THR A 198 -1.44 13.37 6.99
CA THR A 198 -0.58 12.54 7.84
C THR A 198 -1.24 11.19 8.14
N LEU A 199 -2.51 11.19 8.58
CA LEU A 199 -3.23 9.97 8.96
C LEU A 199 -3.54 9.03 7.78
N THR A 200 -3.87 9.58 6.62
CA THR A 200 -4.36 8.77 5.49
C THR A 200 -3.27 8.36 4.50
N ARG A 201 -2.17 9.11 4.39
CA ARG A 201 -1.09 8.80 3.44
C ARG A 201 0.20 8.33 4.10
N GLN A 202 0.62 8.99 5.18
CA GLN A 202 1.94 8.72 5.77
C GLN A 202 1.89 7.50 6.68
N LEU A 203 0.88 7.41 7.56
CA LEU A 203 0.76 6.30 8.50
C LEU A 203 0.61 4.93 7.82
N PRO A 204 -0.30 4.73 6.84
CA PRO A 204 -0.43 3.43 6.16
C PRO A 204 0.77 3.06 5.28
N GLY A 205 1.59 4.02 4.86
CA GLY A 205 2.81 3.75 4.10
C GLY A 205 4.02 3.44 4.99
N SER A 206 3.96 3.81 6.27
CA SER A 206 5.02 3.59 7.25
C SER A 206 4.93 2.25 8.00
N ILE A 207 3.76 1.60 7.96
CA ILE A 207 3.43 0.31 8.59
C ILE A 207 3.34 -0.76 7.49
#